data_AF-A0A8T6WJB2-F1
#
_entry.id   AF-A0A8T6WJB2-F1
#
_cell.length_a   1.000
_cell.length_b   1.000
_cell.length_c   1.000
_cell.angle_alpha   90.00
_cell.angle_beta   90.00
_cell.angle_gamma   90.00
#
_symmetry.space_group_name_H-M   'P 1'
#
loop_
_entity.id
_entity.type
_entity.pdbx_description
1 polymer ?
#
loop_
_entity_poly.entity_id
_entity_poly.type
_entity_poly.pdbx_seq_one_letter_code
_entity_poly.pdbx_strand_id
1 'polypeptide(L)' 'MLNFYKGDLYKAGEYHEKSLEVYRELGDRPGEASALNNLGLVQWSKGNLNAAAEYYEESLSIRRELGTPYEIAVI' A
#
# COMPACT_ATOMS: atom_id res chain seq x y z
N MET A 1 7.31 24.58 12.48
CA MET A 1 6.81 23.27 12.95
C MET A 1 6.37 22.32 11.83
N LEU A 2 5.91 22.80 10.66
CA LEU A 2 5.47 21.93 9.55
C LEU A 2 6.56 21.11 8.83
N ASN A 3 7.84 21.47 8.96
CA ASN A 3 8.92 20.80 8.21
C ASN A 3 9.35 19.44 8.79
N PHE A 4 9.27 19.24 10.12
CA PHE A 4 9.65 17.96 10.75
C PHE A 4 8.71 16.83 10.34
N TYR A 5 7.38 17.08 10.41
CA TYR A 5 6.37 16.11 10.00
C TYR A 5 6.49 15.69 8.52
N LYS A 6 6.82 16.63 7.62
CA LYS A 6 7.03 16.29 6.20
C LYS A 6 8.26 15.40 6.02
N GLY A 7 9.35 15.68 6.74
CA GLY A 7 10.57 14.86 6.73
C GLY A 7 10.34 13.41 7.14
N ASP A 8 9.58 13.20 8.23
CA ASP A 8 9.27 11.86 8.72
C ASP A 8 8.35 11.07 7.77
N LEU A 9 7.42 11.75 7.10
CA LEU A 9 6.53 11.14 6.10
C LEU A 9 7.27 10.68 4.84
N TYR A 10 8.33 11.37 4.42
CA TYR A 10 9.16 10.90 3.30
C TYR A 10 9.87 9.60 3.64
N LYS A 11 10.46 9.53 4.84
CA LYS A 11 11.14 8.33 5.32
C LYS A 11 10.17 7.15 5.54
N ALA A 12 8.96 7.43 6.00
CA ALA A 12 7.90 6.42 6.11
C ALA A 12 7.55 5.82 4.74
N GLY A 13 7.49 6.64 3.68
CA GLY A 13 7.29 6.18 2.31
C GLY A 13 8.34 5.15 1.87
N GLU A 14 9.62 5.44 2.09
CA GLU A 14 10.72 4.51 1.73
C GLU A 14 10.62 3.17 2.47
N TYR A 15 10.23 3.17 3.76
CA TYR A 15 10.03 1.93 4.50
C TYR A 15 8.82 1.14 3.99
N HIS A 16 7.75 1.82 3.57
CA HIS A 16 6.60 1.16 2.98
C HIS A 16 6.90 0.59 1.58
N GLU A 17 7.74 1.24 0.77
CA GLU A 17 8.22 0.68 -0.51
C GLU A 17 9.04 -0.60 -0.30
N LYS A 18 9.97 -0.59 0.67
CA LYS A 18 10.75 -1.79 1.02
C LYS A 18 9.87 -2.91 1.57
N SER A 19 8.88 -2.55 2.40
CA SER A 19 7.93 -3.53 2.92
C SER A 19 7.09 -4.14 1.79
N LEU A 20 6.67 -3.31 0.83
CA LEU A 20 5.92 -3.76 -0.34
C LEU A 20 6.69 -4.79 -1.16
N GLU A 21 7.97 -4.54 -1.42
CA GLU A 21 8.86 -5.47 -2.11
C GLU A 21 8.95 -6.81 -1.36
N VAL A 22 9.21 -6.78 -0.06
CA VAL A 22 9.28 -7.99 0.77
C VAL A 22 7.95 -8.76 0.78
N TYR A 23 6.81 -8.07 0.92
CA TYR A 23 5.51 -8.75 0.89
C TYR A 23 5.22 -9.41 -0.46
N ARG A 24 5.62 -8.77 -1.57
CA ARG A 24 5.52 -9.36 -2.91
C ARG A 24 6.42 -10.58 -3.08
N GLU A 25 7.66 -10.51 -2.62
CA GLU A 25 8.61 -11.64 -2.65
C GLU A 25 8.11 -12.84 -1.82
N LEU A 26 7.50 -12.58 -0.67
CA LEU A 26 6.95 -13.60 0.21
C LEU A 26 5.55 -14.09 -0.21
N GLY A 27 4.91 -13.44 -1.19
CA GLY A 27 3.52 -13.70 -1.56
C GLY A 27 2.50 -13.33 -0.46
N ASP A 28 2.88 -12.48 0.49
CA ASP A 28 1.99 -11.99 1.56
C ASP A 28 1.08 -10.89 1.01
N ARG A 29 -0.03 -11.34 0.41
CA ARG A 29 -1.04 -10.46 -0.19
C ARG A 29 -1.69 -9.49 0.83
N PRO A 30 -2.07 -9.91 2.06
CA PRO A 30 -2.54 -8.96 3.08
C PRO A 30 -1.51 -7.87 3.44
N GLY A 31 -0.23 -8.26 3.55
CA GLY A 31 0.88 -7.33 3.78
C GLY A 31 1.05 -6.34 2.63
N GLU A 32 1.01 -6.83 1.39
CA GLU A 32 1.10 -6.04 0.16
C GLU A 32 0.02 -4.94 0.12
N ALA A 33 -1.25 -5.32 0.32
CA ALA A 33 -2.36 -4.37 0.35
C ALA A 33 -2.22 -3.31 1.45
N SER A 34 -1.64 -3.68 2.59
CA SER A 34 -1.42 -2.75 3.70
C SER A 34 -0.30 -1.75 3.39
N ALA A 35 0.78 -2.20 2.75
CA ALA A 35 1.88 -1.34 2.32
C ALA A 35 1.42 -0.34 1.23
N LEU A 36 0.69 -0.82 0.22
CA LEU A 36 0.09 0.02 -0.83
C LEU A 36 -0.81 1.12 -0.25
N ASN A 37 -1.69 0.77 0.70
CA ASN A 37 -2.54 1.76 1.36
C ASN A 37 -1.73 2.88 2.04
N ASN A 38 -0.64 2.53 2.71
CA ASN A 38 0.20 3.51 3.39
C ASN A 38 1.01 4.38 2.40
N LEU A 39 1.41 3.83 1.26
CA LEU A 39 2.01 4.62 0.17
C LEU A 39 1.01 5.61 -0.44
N GLY A 40 -0.24 5.20 -0.60
CA GLY A 40 -1.33 6.09 -0.98
C GLY A 40 -1.49 7.27 -0.02
N LEU A 41 -1.43 7.02 1.29
CA LEU A 41 -1.50 8.07 2.31
C LEU A 41 -0.31 9.03 2.25
N VAL A 42 0.89 8.51 1.98
CA VAL A 42 2.10 9.31 1.81
C VAL A 42 1.97 10.22 0.58
N GLN A 43 1.49 9.71 -0.55
CA GLN A 43 1.29 10.52 -1.77
C GLN A 43 0.17 11.56 -1.58
N TRP A 44 -0.91 11.19 -0.91
CA TRP A 44 -1.98 12.12 -0.56
C TRP A 44 -1.46 13.27 0.31
N SER A 45 -0.63 12.95 1.31
CA SER A 45 0.01 13.94 2.19
C SER A 45 0.99 14.87 1.44
N LYS A 46 1.55 14.40 0.31
CA LYS A 46 2.38 15.21 -0.60
C LYS A 46 1.54 16.08 -1.56
N GLY A 47 0.23 15.87 -1.63
CA GLY A 47 -0.67 16.50 -2.59
C GLY A 47 -0.77 15.79 -3.95
N ASN A 48 -0.13 14.63 -4.10
CA ASN A 48 -0.12 13.85 -5.32
C ASN A 48 -1.35 12.93 -5.38
N LEU A 49 -2.52 13.49 -5.66
CA LEU A 49 -3.79 12.77 -5.60
C LEU A 49 -3.90 11.61 -6.61
N ASN A 50 -3.35 11.77 -7.81
CA ASN A 50 -3.38 10.72 -8.83
C ASN A 50 -2.56 9.50 -8.39
N ALA A 51 -1.32 9.71 -7.95
CA ALA A 51 -0.48 8.64 -7.42
C ALA A 51 -1.09 7.98 -6.18
N ALA A 52 -1.75 8.77 -5.31
CA ALA A 52 -2.45 8.21 -4.16
C ALA A 52 -3.61 7.29 -4.59
N ALA A 53 -4.39 7.71 -5.59
CA ALA A 53 -5.49 6.92 -6.12
C ALA A 53 -5.02 5.59 -6.69
N GLU A 54 -3.93 5.58 -7.47
CA GLU A 54 -3.33 4.35 -8.02
C GLU A 54 -2.98 3.34 -6.92
N TYR A 55 -2.30 3.80 -5.85
CA TYR A 55 -1.97 2.94 -4.71
C TYR A 55 -3.20 2.40 -3.97
N TYR A 56 -4.25 3.22 -3.82
CA TYR A 56 -5.48 2.78 -3.19
C TYR A 56 -6.26 1.78 -4.05
N GLU A 57 -6.28 1.97 -5.38
CA GLU A 57 -6.91 1.04 -6.31
C GLU A 57 -6.23 -0.33 -6.27
N GLU A 58 -4.89 -0.36 -6.27
CA GLU A 58 -4.13 -1.61 -6.18
C GLU A 58 -4.38 -2.33 -4.85
N SER A 59 -4.32 -1.59 -3.72
CA SER A 59 -4.67 -2.12 -2.39
C SER A 59 -6.09 -2.69 -2.35
N LEU A 60 -7.05 -1.99 -2.95
CA LEU A 60 -8.44 -2.42 -3.01
C LEU A 60 -8.62 -3.68 -3.87
N SER A 61 -7.90 -3.79 -4.99
CA SER A 61 -7.90 -5.00 -5.81
C SER A 61 -7.49 -6.22 -5.00
N ILE A 62 -6.36 -6.13 -4.30
CA ILE A 62 -5.86 -7.23 -3.48
C ILE A 62 -6.83 -7.57 -2.34
N ARG A 63 -7.39 -6.56 -1.66
CA ARG A 63 -8.40 -6.78 -0.60
C ARG A 63 -9.66 -7.44 -1.14
N ARG A 64 -10.07 -7.13 -2.37
CA ARG A 64 -11.19 -7.81 -3.03
C ARG A 64 -10.85 -9.27 -3.28
N GLU A 65 -9.67 -9.56 -3.82
CA GLU A 65 -9.21 -10.94 -4.04
C GLU A 65 -9.16 -11.76 -2.75
N LEU A 66 -8.71 -11.15 -1.64
CA LEU A 66 -8.70 -11.78 -0.31
C LEU A 66 -10.09 -11.92 0.32
N GLY A 67 -11.00 -10.99 0.00
CA GLY A 67 -12.38 -10.98 0.49
C GLY A 67 -13.36 -11.80 -0.35
N THR A 68 -12.96 -12.28 -1.53
CA THR A 68 -13.73 -13.20 -2.36
C THR A 68 -13.36 -14.64 -2.04
N PRO A 69 -14.24 -15.45 -1.43
CA PRO A 69 -13.97 -16.86 -1.13
C PRO A 69 -13.89 -17.80 -2.36
N TYR A 70 -13.90 -17.27 -3.60
CA TYR A 70 -14.39 -18.04 -4.75
C TYR A 70 -13.36 -18.86 -5.54
N GLU A 71 -12.08 -18.90 -5.15
CA GLU A 71 -11.07 -19.66 -5.92
C GLU A 71 -10.29 -20.73 -5.14
N ILE A 72 -10.46 -20.85 -3.81
CA ILE A 72 -9.71 -21.84 -3.02
C ILE A 72 -10.56 -23.06 -2.61
N ALA A 73 -11.80 -23.20 -3.10
CA ALA A 73 -12.73 -24.27 -2.68
C ALA A 73 -13.25 -25.15 -3.83
N VAL A 74 -12.59 -25.14 -5.00
CA VAL A 74 -12.91 -26.08 -6.09
C VAL A 74 -11.66 -26.85 -6.51
N ILE A 75 -11.08 -27.61 -5.58
CA ILE A 75 -10.24 -28.78 -5.86
C ILE A 75 -10.55 -29.83 -4.79
#